data_AF-A0A9K3DJW8-F1
#
_entry.id   AF-A0A9K3DJW8-F1
#
_cell.length_a   1.000
_cell.length_b   1.000
_cell.length_c   1.000
_cell.angle_alpha   90.00
_cell.angle_beta   90.00
_cell.angle_gamma   90.00
#
_symmetry.space_group_name_H-M   'P 1'
#
loop_
_entity.id
_entity.type
_entity.pdbx_description
1 polymer ?
#
loop_
_entity_poly.entity_id
_entity_poly.type
_entity_poly.pdbx_seq_one_letter_code
_entity_poly.pdbx_strand_id
1 'polypeptide(L)'
;MKPLASRFLVPFLLQLSVLILHFSVTDSSYLIYGEALTKSILFFKDQRSGLVPNDQRMKWRWNSGIGDGPAINADLTGGYYDVDDNVKLGFPVAFTTTMLAWSVIEFGELMPLVELRNKLVAIQWSRIIC
;
A
#
# COMPACT_ATOMS: atom_id res chain seq x y z
N MET A 1 29.64 -19.70 -55.65
CA MET A 1 29.92 -18.31 -55.25
C MET A 1 28.79 -17.85 -54.32
N LYS A 2 28.98 -17.86 -52.99
CA LYS A 2 27.96 -17.35 -52.06
C LYS A 2 27.94 -15.82 -52.20
N PRO A 3 26.77 -15.18 -52.41
CA PRO A 3 26.70 -13.76 -52.75
C PRO A 3 27.27 -12.92 -51.60
N LEU A 4 28.17 -12.00 -51.93
CA LEU A 4 28.81 -11.05 -50.99
C LEU A 4 27.77 -10.31 -50.12
N ALA A 5 26.55 -10.12 -50.64
CA ALA A 5 25.40 -9.55 -49.93
C ALA A 5 25.01 -10.33 -48.66
N SER A 6 25.14 -11.66 -48.63
CA SER A 6 24.81 -12.49 -47.46
C SER A 6 25.74 -12.22 -46.26
N ARG A 7 26.99 -11.78 -46.52
CA ARG A 7 27.97 -11.53 -45.45
C ARG A 7 27.64 -10.31 -44.61
N PHE A 8 26.92 -9.34 -45.17
CA PHE A 8 26.52 -8.10 -44.49
C PHE A 8 25.05 -8.10 -44.06
N LEU A 9 24.19 -8.83 -44.76
CA LEU A 9 22.75 -8.89 -44.47
C LEU A 9 22.44 -9.65 -43.17
N VAL A 10 23.12 -10.77 -42.90
CA VAL A 10 22.92 -11.56 -41.68
C VAL A 10 23.30 -10.79 -40.40
N PRO A 11 24.48 -10.16 -40.26
CA PRO A 11 24.80 -9.39 -39.07
C PRO A 11 23.92 -8.15 -38.92
N PHE A 12 23.50 -7.52 -40.03
CA PHE A 12 22.55 -6.40 -39.99
C PHE A 12 21.18 -6.82 -39.45
N LEU A 13 20.65 -7.95 -39.90
CA LEU A 13 19.39 -8.51 -39.38
C LEU A 13 19.50 -8.95 -37.92
N LEU A 14 20.67 -9.46 -37.51
CA LEU A 14 20.93 -9.83 -36.11
C LEU A 14 21.03 -8.58 -35.21
N GLN A 15 21.69 -7.51 -35.69
CA GLN A 15 21.77 -6.24 -34.99
C GLN A 15 20.40 -5.59 -34.84
N LEU A 16 19.58 -5.68 -35.90
CA LEU A 16 18.21 -5.16 -35.93
C LEU A 16 17.29 -5.97 -35.01
N SER A 17 17.43 -7.30 -34.96
CA SER A 17 16.64 -8.14 -34.03
C SER A 17 17.01 -7.88 -32.57
N VAL A 18 18.30 -7.69 -32.27
CA VAL A 18 18.76 -7.27 -30.93
C VAL A 18 18.20 -5.88 -30.58
N LEU A 19 18.19 -4.92 -31.52
CA LEU A 19 17.63 -3.59 -31.29
C LEU A 19 16.11 -3.62 -31.04
N ILE A 20 15.37 -4.47 -31.76
CA ILE A 20 13.92 -4.66 -31.57
C ILE A 20 13.61 -5.33 -30.21
N LEU A 21 14.46 -6.27 -29.78
CA LEU A 21 14.36 -6.90 -28.45
C LEU A 21 14.61 -5.89 -27.31
N HIS A 22 15.53 -4.93 -27.49
CA HIS A 22 15.75 -3.86 -26.52
C HIS A 22 14.60 -2.85 -26.49
N PHE A 23 13.93 -2.60 -27.62
CA PHE A 23 12.80 -1.66 -27.68
C PHE A 23 11.49 -2.26 -27.12
N SER A 24 11.38 -3.59 -26.99
CA SER A 24 10.19 -4.26 -26.45
C SER A 24 10.12 -4.30 -24.91
N VAL A 25 11.11 -3.74 -24.21
CA VAL A 25 11.04 -3.53 -22.75
C VAL A 25 10.62 -2.09 -22.48
N THR A 26 9.44 -1.71 -22.95
CA THR A 26 8.69 -0.63 -22.30
C THR A 26 7.90 -1.29 -21.19
N ASP A 27 8.43 -1.25 -19.98
CA ASP A 27 7.63 -1.57 -18.80
C ASP A 27 6.42 -0.64 -18.85
N SER A 28 5.25 -1.23 -19.03
CA SER A 28 4.05 -0.47 -19.22
C SER A 28 3.72 0.15 -17.88
N SER A 29 4.00 1.43 -17.72
CA SER A 29 3.70 2.24 -16.54
C SER A 29 2.19 2.45 -16.32
N TYR A 30 1.35 1.48 -16.72
CA TYR A 30 0.03 1.34 -16.17
C TYR A 30 0.20 0.97 -14.71
N LEU A 31 0.07 1.99 -13.86
CA LEU A 31 -0.05 1.86 -12.43
C LEU A 31 -1.12 0.78 -12.16
N ILE A 32 -0.70 -0.40 -11.69
CA ILE A 32 -1.63 -1.48 -11.39
C ILE A 32 -2.41 -1.00 -10.16
N TYR A 33 -3.62 -0.46 -10.38
CA TYR A 33 -4.44 0.12 -9.32
C TYR A 33 -4.67 -0.85 -8.16
N GLY A 34 -4.64 -2.17 -8.42
CA GLY A 34 -4.67 -3.19 -7.38
C GLY A 34 -3.45 -3.18 -6.45
N GLU A 35 -2.25 -2.98 -6.99
CA GLU A 35 -1.03 -2.85 -6.18
C GLU A 35 -1.03 -1.54 -5.38
N ALA A 36 -1.43 -0.44 -6.02
CA ALA A 36 -1.56 0.85 -5.34
C ALA A 36 -2.59 0.78 -4.19
N LEU A 37 -3.75 0.16 -4.43
CA LEU A 37 -4.76 -0.10 -3.41
C LEU A 37 -4.17 -0.92 -2.27
N THR A 38 -3.50 -2.03 -2.58
CA THR A 38 -2.87 -2.91 -1.57
C THR A 38 -1.86 -2.15 -0.71
N LYS A 39 -1.01 -1.33 -1.32
CA LYS A 39 0.00 -0.53 -0.59
C LYS A 39 -0.63 0.60 0.23
N SER A 40 -1.65 1.28 -0.30
CA SER A 40 -2.37 2.32 0.43
C SER A 40 -3.06 1.78 1.69
N ILE A 41 -3.58 0.54 1.64
CA ILE A 41 -4.16 -0.10 2.83
C ILE A 41 -3.06 -0.59 3.79
N LEU A 42 -1.91 -1.03 3.25
CA LEU A 42 -0.76 -1.43 4.06
C LEU A 42 -0.19 -0.26 4.88
N PHE A 43 -0.20 0.96 4.35
CA PHE A 43 0.16 2.18 5.07
C PHE A 43 -0.59 2.33 6.39
N PHE A 44 -1.89 2.03 6.45
CA PHE A 44 -2.63 2.08 7.72
C PHE A 44 -2.13 1.04 8.73
N LYS A 45 -1.75 -0.16 8.29
CA LYS A 45 -1.13 -1.14 9.22
C LYS A 45 0.15 -0.60 9.82
N ASP A 46 0.85 0.23 9.06
CA ASP A 46 2.08 0.86 9.49
C ASP A 46 1.92 2.01 10.48
N GLN A 47 0.72 2.59 10.59
CA GLN A 47 0.49 3.72 11.49
C GLN A 47 -0.17 3.29 12.82
N ARG A 48 -0.43 1.99 13.00
CA ARG A 48 -1.13 1.47 14.20
C ARG A 48 -0.35 1.76 15.48
N SER A 49 -0.97 2.39 16.45
CA SER A 49 -0.53 2.40 17.85
C SER A 49 -1.28 1.32 18.65
N GLY A 50 -0.83 1.03 19.86
CA GLY A 50 -1.39 0.03 20.77
C GLY A 50 -0.79 -1.36 20.64
N LEU A 51 -1.57 -2.35 21.06
CA LEU A 51 -1.24 -3.77 20.91
C LEU A 51 -1.48 -4.19 19.47
N VAL A 52 -0.43 -4.60 18.76
CA VAL A 52 -0.51 -4.95 17.33
C VAL A 52 -0.57 -6.48 17.18
N PRO A 53 -1.37 -7.04 16.24
CA PRO A 53 -1.48 -8.49 16.10
C PRO A 53 -0.16 -9.13 15.65
N ASN A 54 0.21 -10.25 16.26
CA ASN A 54 1.44 -10.98 15.94
C ASN A 54 1.47 -11.51 14.49
N ASP A 55 0.29 -11.75 13.91
CA ASP A 55 0.10 -12.24 12.53
C ASP A 55 0.07 -11.12 11.49
N GLN A 56 0.40 -9.87 11.85
CA GLN A 56 0.38 -8.75 10.92
C GLN A 56 1.42 -8.87 9.78
N ARG A 57 1.14 -8.17 8.66
CA ARG A 57 2.02 -8.09 7.49
C ARG A 57 3.27 -7.23 7.72
N MET A 58 3.19 -6.22 8.60
CA MET A 58 4.30 -5.32 8.91
C MET A 58 5.19 -5.93 10.00
N LYS A 59 6.27 -6.60 9.60
CA LYS A 59 7.14 -7.37 10.52
C LYS A 59 8.07 -6.52 11.38
N TRP A 60 8.22 -5.24 11.08
CA TRP A 60 9.08 -4.32 11.81
C TRP A 60 8.31 -3.45 12.82
N ARG A 61 6.97 -3.48 12.80
CA ARG A 61 6.12 -2.82 13.79
C ARG A 61 5.88 -3.75 14.99
N TRP A 62 5.84 -3.18 16.19
CA TRP A 62 5.56 -3.88 17.44
C TRP A 62 4.62 -3.06 18.33
N ASN A 63 4.23 -3.60 19.48
CA ASN A 63 3.41 -2.92 20.47
C ASN A 63 4.03 -1.57 20.86
N SER A 64 3.25 -0.50 20.77
CA SER A 64 3.66 0.88 21.09
C SER A 64 2.48 1.64 21.71
N GLY A 65 2.72 2.76 22.39
CA GLY A 65 1.62 3.57 22.98
C GLY A 65 0.74 2.82 23.98
N ILE A 66 1.26 1.76 24.64
CA ILE A 66 0.51 0.92 25.59
C ILE A 66 0.18 1.64 26.92
N GLY A 67 0.76 2.83 27.13
CA GLY A 67 0.54 3.66 28.31
C GLY A 67 -0.23 4.95 27.99
N ASP A 68 -0.97 5.00 26.88
CA ASP A 68 -1.75 6.17 26.49
C ASP A 68 -3.02 6.29 27.34
N GLY A 69 -3.22 7.43 28.03
CA GLY A 69 -4.46 7.74 28.76
C GLY A 69 -4.49 7.62 30.31
N PRO A 70 -3.59 6.90 31.02
CA PRO A 70 -3.66 6.76 32.49
C PRO A 70 -3.68 8.09 33.25
N ALA A 71 -3.03 9.14 32.73
CA ALA A 71 -3.00 10.47 33.35
C ALA A 71 -4.40 11.13 33.47
N ILE A 72 -5.38 10.68 32.68
CA ILE A 72 -6.76 11.15 32.72
C ILE A 72 -7.75 10.03 33.07
N ASN A 73 -7.26 8.92 33.63
CA ASN A 73 -8.07 7.74 33.99
C ASN A 73 -8.88 7.17 32.81
N ALA A 74 -8.29 7.14 31.61
CA ALA A 74 -8.86 6.55 30.42
C ALA A 74 -7.87 5.57 29.77
N ASP A 75 -8.39 4.58 29.04
CA ASP A 75 -7.58 3.78 28.12
C ASP A 75 -7.65 4.43 26.73
N LEU A 76 -6.54 5.04 26.31
CA LEU A 76 -6.40 5.63 24.98
C LEU A 76 -5.43 4.83 24.12
N THR A 77 -5.22 3.54 24.40
CA THR A 77 -4.38 2.65 23.60
C THR A 77 -5.04 2.32 22.25
N GLY A 78 -4.24 2.06 21.19
CA GLY A 78 -4.75 1.75 19.84
C GLY A 78 -4.60 2.88 18.82
N GLY A 79 -5.46 2.91 17.79
CA GLY A 79 -5.58 4.03 16.84
C GLY A 79 -4.38 4.20 15.92
N TYR A 80 -4.27 5.38 15.31
CA TYR A 80 -3.23 5.73 14.35
C TYR A 80 -2.38 6.90 14.82
N TYR A 81 -1.07 6.79 14.59
CA TYR A 81 -0.19 7.96 14.52
C TYR A 81 -0.53 8.78 13.28
N ASP A 82 -0.40 10.10 13.38
CA ASP A 82 -0.87 11.01 12.33
C ASP A 82 0.09 11.06 11.14
N VAL A 83 1.40 11.18 11.42
CA VAL A 83 2.44 11.35 10.39
C VAL A 83 3.70 10.53 10.72
N ASP A 84 4.87 11.16 10.87
CA ASP A 84 6.16 10.52 11.12
C ASP A 84 6.55 10.49 12.60
N ASP A 85 5.76 11.16 13.44
CA ASP A 85 5.87 11.12 14.88
C ASP A 85 4.95 10.06 15.51
N ASN A 86 4.93 10.01 16.84
CA ASN A 86 4.06 9.12 17.59
C ASN A 86 2.85 9.87 18.18
N VAL A 87 2.45 11.00 17.60
CA VAL A 87 1.31 11.80 18.08
C VAL A 87 0.03 11.33 17.40
N LYS A 88 -1.04 11.26 18.19
CA LYS A 88 -2.36 10.79 17.75
C LYS A 88 -3.30 11.99 17.65
N LEU A 89 -3.34 12.62 16.48
CA LEU A 89 -4.19 13.79 16.24
C LEU A 89 -5.59 13.36 15.83
N GLY A 90 -6.57 13.58 16.70
CA GLY A 90 -7.90 13.04 16.50
C GLY A 90 -8.64 13.59 15.28
N PHE A 91 -8.48 14.88 14.99
CA PHE A 91 -9.15 15.53 13.85
C PHE A 91 -8.73 14.94 12.48
N PRO A 92 -7.44 14.92 12.10
CA PRO A 92 -7.01 14.32 10.83
C PRO A 92 -7.27 12.82 10.76
N VAL A 93 -7.14 12.07 11.87
CA VAL A 93 -7.47 10.63 11.89
C VAL A 93 -8.97 10.38 11.69
N ALA A 94 -9.85 11.22 12.27
CA ALA A 94 -11.29 11.13 12.07
C ALA A 94 -11.68 11.45 10.60
N PHE A 95 -11.09 12.49 10.01
CA PHE A 95 -11.26 12.80 8.59
C PHE A 95 -10.82 11.63 7.70
N THR A 96 -9.62 11.10 7.94
CA THR A 96 -9.06 9.98 7.18
C THR A 96 -9.92 8.72 7.29
N THR A 97 -10.42 8.41 8.50
CA THR A 97 -11.35 7.29 8.73
C THR A 97 -12.66 7.49 7.97
N THR A 98 -13.19 8.71 7.95
CA THR A 98 -14.41 9.05 7.21
C THR A 98 -14.22 8.81 5.71
N MET A 99 -13.09 9.24 5.15
CA MET A 99 -12.77 8.99 3.74
C MET A 99 -12.58 7.50 3.43
N LEU A 100 -11.96 6.74 4.33
CA LEU A 100 -11.87 5.28 4.20
C LEU A 100 -13.26 4.64 4.18
N ALA A 101 -14.12 5.00 5.13
CA ALA A 101 -15.48 4.48 5.21
C ALA A 101 -16.31 4.84 3.98
N TRP A 102 -16.26 6.10 3.53
CA TRP A 102 -16.95 6.53 2.32
C TRP A 102 -16.46 5.74 1.10
N SER A 103 -15.16 5.52 0.94
CA SER A 103 -14.66 4.74 -0.18
C SER A 103 -15.12 3.27 -0.18
N VAL A 104 -15.41 2.69 1.00
CA VAL A 104 -16.00 1.35 1.11
C VAL A 104 -17.46 1.37 0.71
N ILE A 105 -18.21 2.41 1.12
CA ILE A 105 -19.62 2.57 0.75
C ILE A 105 -19.75 2.74 -0.77
N GLU A 106 -18.90 3.57 -1.37
CA GLU A 106 -18.99 3.91 -2.80
C GLU A 106 -18.42 2.82 -3.70
N PHE A 107 -17.27 2.24 -3.34
CA PHE A 107 -16.50 1.36 -4.24
C PHE A 107 -16.30 -0.05 -3.70
N GLY A 108 -16.92 -0.41 -2.56
CA GLY A 108 -16.69 -1.69 -1.90
C GLY A 108 -16.99 -2.91 -2.77
N GLU A 109 -18.01 -2.84 -3.64
CA GLU A 109 -18.37 -3.91 -4.57
C GLU A 109 -17.32 -4.13 -5.67
N LEU A 110 -16.53 -3.11 -6.00
CA LEU A 110 -15.45 -3.17 -6.98
C LEU A 110 -14.12 -3.60 -6.36
N MET A 111 -14.01 -3.62 -5.03
CA MET A 111 -12.78 -3.99 -4.34
C MET A 111 -12.61 -5.51 -4.25
N PRO A 112 -11.39 -6.04 -4.44
CA PRO A 112 -11.11 -7.44 -4.09
C PRO A 112 -11.49 -7.74 -2.65
N LEU A 113 -12.14 -8.88 -2.39
CA LEU A 113 -12.66 -9.25 -1.06
C LEU A 113 -11.62 -9.16 0.06
N VAL A 114 -10.36 -9.50 -0.23
CA VAL A 114 -9.26 -9.40 0.72
C VAL A 114 -8.93 -7.95 1.08
N GLU A 115 -8.96 -7.03 0.12
CA GLU A 115 -8.68 -5.62 0.35
C GLU A 115 -9.88 -4.92 1.00
N LEU A 116 -11.11 -5.29 0.63
CA LEU A 116 -12.30 -4.86 1.35
C LEU A 116 -12.20 -5.22 2.83
N ARG A 117 -11.84 -6.47 3.16
CA ARG A 117 -11.62 -6.89 4.54
C ARG A 117 -10.50 -6.10 5.22
N ASN A 118 -9.35 -5.91 4.56
CA ASN A 118 -8.24 -5.15 5.14
C ASN A 118 -8.66 -3.69 5.43
N LYS A 119 -9.46 -3.08 4.55
CA LYS A 119 -9.95 -1.70 4.70
C LYS A 119 -10.97 -1.56 5.84
N LEU A 120 -11.87 -2.54 5.99
CA LEU A 120 -12.79 -2.60 7.13
C LEU A 120 -12.04 -2.73 8.46
N VAL A 121 -11.00 -3.57 8.51
CA VAL A 121 -10.13 -3.67 9.69
C VAL A 121 -9.38 -2.36 9.93
N ALA A 122 -8.97 -1.65 8.88
CA ALA A 122 -8.33 -0.34 9.02
C ALA A 122 -9.28 0.71 9.61
N ILE A 123 -10.55 0.72 9.19
CA ILE A 123 -11.59 1.58 9.76
C ILE A 123 -11.86 1.20 11.23
N GLN A 124 -11.93 -0.09 11.55
CA GLN A 124 -12.15 -0.53 12.93
C GLN A 124 -11.01 -0.11 13.86
N TRP A 125 -9.77 -0.09 13.38
CA TRP A 125 -8.60 0.24 14.19
C TRP A 125 -8.55 1.71 14.63
N SER A 126 -9.21 2.63 13.90
CA SER A 126 -9.21 4.06 14.27
C SER A 126 -10.08 4.38 15.48
N ARG A 127 -10.75 3.38 16.08
CA ARG A 127 -11.52 3.50 17.32
C ARG A 127 -10.60 3.76 18.51
N ILE A 128 -10.25 5.02 18.68
CA ILE A 128 -9.76 5.63 19.92
C ILE A 128 -10.65 6.79 20.35
N ILE A 129 -11.45 7.30 19.43
CA ILE A 129 -12.26 8.48 19.63
C ILE A 129 -13.70 8.00 19.74
N CYS A 130 -14.11 7.74 20.98
CA CYS A 130 -15.44 7.90 21.57
C CYS A 130 -15.50 7.15 22.90
#